data_AF-A0A2N5Z006-F1
#
_entry.id   AF-A0A2N5Z006-F1
#
_cell.length_a   1.000
_cell.length_b   1.000
_cell.length_c   1.000
_cell.angle_alpha   90.00
_cell.angle_beta   90.00
_cell.angle_gamma   90.00
#
_symmetry.space_group_name_H-M   'P 1'
#
loop_
_entity.id
_entity.type
_entity.pdbx_description
1 polymer ?
#
loop_
_entity_poly.entity_id
_entity_poly.type
_entity_poly.pdbx_seq_one_letter_code
_entity_poly.pdbx_strand_id
1 'polypeptide(L)'
;MKKKEKEAIKNWYYQLADSMVEEGVEKTGHIQEVKTIIDRLQALHEFLMENQEEIQYQELYNWAEPNLIDFAAKARLSVSGNMEIALNALYSQLLLRLQNKELTEETKHAFSTISKFIAVLSKKFHDMESGNMDFQ
;
A
#
# COMPACT_ATOMS: atom_id res chain seq x y z
N MET A 1 -14.57 -3.42 25.08
CA MET A 1 -15.09 -4.19 23.91
C MET A 1 -16.27 -5.05 24.34
N LYS A 2 -17.42 -4.87 23.69
CA LYS A 2 -18.65 -5.64 23.95
C LYS A 2 -18.48 -7.08 23.42
N LYS A 3 -19.15 -8.07 24.02
CA LYS A 3 -19.03 -9.49 23.63
C LYS A 3 -19.27 -9.73 22.12
N LYS A 4 -20.27 -9.04 21.56
CA LYS A 4 -20.62 -9.12 20.14
C LYS A 4 -19.51 -8.61 19.20
N GLU A 5 -18.77 -7.58 19.60
CA GLU A 5 -17.63 -7.06 18.83
C GLU A 5 -16.48 -8.08 18.80
N LYS A 6 -16.22 -8.76 19.93
CA LYS A 6 -15.21 -9.83 20.00
C LYS A 6 -15.55 -11.00 19.07
N GLU A 7 -16.81 -11.41 19.05
CA GLU A 7 -17.28 -12.50 18.17
C GLU A 7 -17.18 -12.12 16.69
N ALA A 8 -17.55 -10.87 16.33
CA ALA A 8 -17.42 -10.38 14.96
C ALA A 8 -15.95 -10.37 14.48
N ILE A 9 -15.03 -9.85 15.29
CA ILE A 9 -13.59 -9.85 14.98
C ILE A 9 -13.07 -11.28 14.82
N LYS A 10 -13.46 -12.19 15.72
CA LYS A 10 -13.05 -13.60 15.65
C LYS A 10 -13.52 -14.25 14.35
N ASN A 11 -14.79 -14.03 13.97
CA ASN A 11 -15.34 -14.58 12.74
C ASN A 11 -14.66 -14.01 11.50
N TRP A 12 -14.33 -12.72 11.49
CA TRP A 12 -13.57 -12.09 10.41
C TRP A 12 -12.19 -12.75 10.22
N TYR A 13 -11.46 -13.01 11.32
CA TYR A 13 -10.18 -13.73 11.24
C TYR A 13 -10.32 -15.15 10.71
N TYR A 14 -11.40 -15.87 11.05
CA TYR A 14 -11.64 -17.21 10.50
C TYR A 14 -11.89 -17.16 9.00
N GLN A 15 -12.76 -16.25 8.54
CA GLN A 15 -13.04 -16.08 7.11
C GLN A 15 -11.78 -15.73 6.31
N LEU A 16 -10.93 -14.87 6.87
CA LEU A 16 -9.63 -14.54 6.28
C LEU A 16 -8.73 -15.78 6.19
N ALA A 17 -8.63 -16.57 7.26
CA ALA A 17 -7.83 -17.79 7.28
C ALA A 17 -8.35 -18.83 6.27
N ASP A 18 -9.65 -19.02 6.18
CA ASP A 18 -10.29 -19.91 5.20
C ASP A 18 -9.99 -19.46 3.77
N SER A 19 -10.11 -18.16 3.48
CA SER A 19 -9.75 -17.59 2.17
C SER A 19 -8.28 -17.84 1.82
N MET A 20 -7.37 -17.69 2.80
CA MET A 20 -5.94 -17.97 2.59
C MET A 20 -5.68 -19.43 2.24
N VAL A 21 -6.44 -20.37 2.83
CA VAL A 21 -6.33 -21.81 2.54
C VAL A 21 -6.91 -22.13 1.16
N GLU A 22 -8.09 -21.61 0.86
CA GLU A 22 -8.77 -21.81 -0.43
C GLU A 22 -7.93 -21.31 -1.61
N GLU A 23 -7.23 -20.19 -1.41
CA GLU A 23 -6.37 -19.58 -2.42
C GLU A 23 -4.91 -20.09 -2.40
N GLY A 24 -4.53 -20.94 -1.44
CA GLY A 24 -3.18 -21.51 -1.32
C GLY A 24 -2.09 -20.49 -0.99
N VAL A 25 -2.43 -19.42 -0.25
CA VAL A 25 -1.52 -18.31 0.13
C VAL A 25 -1.22 -18.30 1.63
N GLU A 26 -1.26 -19.45 2.30
CA GLU A 26 -1.09 -19.53 3.76
C GLU A 26 0.34 -19.17 4.22
N LYS A 27 1.32 -19.29 3.31
CA LYS A 27 2.74 -19.05 3.61
C LYS A 27 3.26 -17.76 3.02
N THR A 28 2.84 -17.42 1.81
CA THR A 28 3.39 -16.30 1.03
C THR A 28 2.33 -15.71 0.09
N GLY A 29 2.39 -14.41 -0.11
CA GLY A 29 1.51 -13.68 -1.03
C GLY A 29 0.30 -13.04 -0.35
N HIS A 30 -0.54 -12.44 -1.17
CA HIS A 30 -1.76 -11.77 -0.76
C HIS A 30 -2.98 -12.55 -1.25
N ILE A 31 -4.06 -12.52 -0.46
CA ILE A 31 -5.37 -12.99 -0.92
C ILE A 31 -5.86 -12.14 -2.10
N GLN A 32 -6.74 -12.70 -2.92
CA GLN A 32 -7.19 -12.12 -4.17
C GLN A 32 -7.90 -10.78 -3.96
N GLU A 33 -8.63 -10.62 -2.86
CA GLU A 33 -9.25 -9.35 -2.48
C GLU A 33 -8.19 -8.22 -2.37
N VAL A 34 -7.08 -8.50 -1.69
CA VAL A 34 -5.99 -7.53 -1.51
C VAL A 34 -5.29 -7.24 -2.84
N LYS A 35 -5.01 -8.26 -3.64
CA LYS A 35 -4.44 -8.08 -4.99
C LYS A 35 -5.32 -7.16 -5.84
N THR A 36 -6.63 -7.40 -5.83
CA THR A 36 -7.60 -6.60 -6.58
C THR A 36 -7.55 -5.11 -6.17
N ILE A 37 -7.41 -4.82 -4.87
CA ILE A 37 -7.27 -3.44 -4.40
C ILE A 37 -5.93 -2.84 -4.85
N ILE A 38 -4.84 -3.60 -4.77
CA ILE A 38 -3.52 -3.16 -5.23
C ILE A 38 -3.54 -2.85 -6.72
N ASP A 39 -4.16 -3.70 -7.54
CA ASP A 39 -4.28 -3.52 -8.99
C ASP A 39 -5.10 -2.25 -9.31
N ARG A 40 -6.18 -1.99 -8.57
CA ARG A 40 -6.97 -0.76 -8.73
C ARG A 40 -6.20 0.49 -8.33
N LEU A 41 -5.37 0.42 -7.27
CA LEU A 41 -4.47 1.50 -6.89
C LEU A 41 -3.40 1.75 -7.96
N GLN A 42 -2.87 0.68 -8.55
CA GLN A 42 -1.87 0.75 -9.62
C GLN A 42 -2.48 1.39 -10.89
N ALA A 43 -3.67 0.99 -11.29
CA ALA A 43 -4.38 1.61 -12.41
C ALA A 43 -4.70 3.10 -12.16
N LEU A 44 -5.12 3.45 -10.93
CA LEU A 44 -5.31 4.86 -10.56
C LEU A 44 -4.00 5.64 -10.63
N HIS A 45 -2.91 5.05 -10.13
CA HIS A 45 -1.59 5.68 -10.22
C HIS A 45 -1.20 5.96 -11.67
N GLU A 46 -1.34 4.97 -12.56
CA GLU A 46 -1.05 5.12 -14.00
C GLU A 46 -1.87 6.25 -14.63
N PHE A 47 -3.18 6.28 -14.37
CA PHE A 47 -4.04 7.37 -14.84
C PHE A 47 -3.57 8.75 -14.36
N LEU A 48 -3.22 8.89 -13.08
CA LEU A 48 -2.76 10.17 -12.52
C LEU A 48 -1.39 10.59 -13.07
N MET A 49 -0.54 9.63 -13.45
CA MET A 49 0.73 9.91 -14.10
C MET A 49 0.57 10.40 -15.54
N GLU A 50 -0.49 9.98 -16.24
CA GLU A 50 -0.80 10.43 -17.60
C GLU A 50 -1.58 11.74 -17.65
N ASN A 51 -2.31 12.08 -16.58
CA ASN A 51 -3.13 13.29 -16.52
C ASN A 51 -2.27 14.56 -16.32
N GLN A 52 -2.31 15.48 -17.30
CA GLN A 52 -1.54 16.73 -17.28
C GLN A 52 -1.94 17.69 -16.16
N GLU A 53 -3.15 17.56 -15.60
CA GLU A 53 -3.62 18.39 -14.49
C GLU A 53 -3.07 17.92 -13.13
N GLU A 54 -2.54 16.70 -13.05
CA GLU A 54 -2.10 16.05 -11.83
C GLU A 54 -0.62 16.31 -11.48
N ILE A 55 -0.15 17.54 -11.73
CA ILE A 55 1.25 17.95 -11.57
C ILE A 55 1.75 17.69 -10.14
N GLN A 56 0.96 18.05 -9.12
CA GLN A 56 1.36 17.87 -7.72
C GLN A 56 1.50 16.40 -7.34
N TYR A 57 0.66 15.53 -7.92
CA TYR A 57 0.75 14.09 -7.70
C TYR A 57 2.02 13.52 -8.34
N GLN A 58 2.29 13.92 -9.59
CA GLN A 58 3.49 13.51 -10.32
C GLN A 58 4.76 13.95 -9.60
N GLU A 59 4.80 15.18 -9.07
CA GLU A 59 5.93 15.65 -8.25
C GLU A 59 6.13 14.77 -7.01
N LEU A 60 5.07 14.46 -6.27
CA LEU A 60 5.16 13.58 -5.10
C LEU A 60 5.72 12.20 -5.45
N TYR A 61 5.27 11.63 -6.58
CA TYR A 61 5.80 10.36 -7.07
C TYR A 61 7.28 10.49 -7.46
N ASN A 62 7.70 11.54 -8.17
CA ASN A 62 9.10 11.77 -8.54
C ASN A 62 10.03 11.86 -7.32
N TRP A 63 9.55 12.37 -6.18
CA TRP A 63 10.29 12.36 -4.92
C TRP A 63 10.34 10.98 -4.25
N ALA A 64 9.31 10.15 -4.43
CA ALA A 64 9.20 8.83 -3.83
C ALA A 64 9.87 7.73 -4.66
N GLU A 65 9.88 7.83 -5.99
CA GLU A 65 10.34 6.80 -6.92
C GLU A 65 11.78 6.32 -6.65
N PRO A 66 12.78 7.19 -6.43
CA PRO A 66 14.13 6.73 -6.11
C PRO A 66 14.17 5.89 -4.82
N ASN A 67 13.34 6.25 -3.83
CA ASN A 67 13.26 5.53 -2.56
C ASN A 67 12.52 4.19 -2.70
N LEU A 68 11.52 4.11 -3.60
CA LEU A 68 10.84 2.85 -3.93
C LEU A 68 11.80 1.87 -4.60
N ILE A 69 12.59 2.35 -5.58
CA ILE A 69 13.59 1.53 -6.29
C ILE A 69 14.66 1.03 -5.31
N ASP A 70 15.21 1.90 -4.47
CA ASP A 70 16.22 1.53 -3.47
C ASP A 70 15.66 0.54 -2.45
N PHE A 71 14.42 0.75 -1.97
CA PHE A 71 13.76 -0.18 -1.07
C PHE A 71 13.54 -1.55 -1.72
N ALA A 72 13.02 -1.61 -2.96
CA ALA A 72 12.78 -2.85 -3.68
C ALA A 72 14.08 -3.67 -3.86
N ALA A 73 15.18 -2.99 -4.23
CA ALA A 73 16.49 -3.60 -4.34
C ALA A 73 16.98 -4.21 -3.02
N LYS A 74 16.82 -3.48 -1.90
CA LYS A 74 17.20 -3.94 -0.56
C LYS A 74 16.34 -5.09 -0.05
N ALA A 75 15.03 -5.01 -0.29
CA ALA A 75 14.05 -6.01 0.12
C ALA A 75 14.04 -7.26 -0.78
N ARG A 76 14.80 -7.25 -1.89
CA ARG A 76 14.87 -8.33 -2.90
C ARG A 76 13.47 -8.72 -3.41
N LEU A 77 12.61 -7.73 -3.56
CA LEU A 77 11.27 -7.94 -4.12
C LEU A 77 11.42 -8.22 -5.62
N SER A 78 10.87 -9.35 -6.08
CA SER A 78 10.80 -9.68 -7.50
C SER A 78 9.62 -8.96 -8.14
N VAL A 79 9.85 -8.29 -9.27
CA VAL A 79 8.84 -7.76 -10.22
C VAL A 79 7.48 -7.47 -9.56
N SER A 80 7.43 -6.44 -8.71
CA SER A 80 6.20 -5.98 -8.05
C SER A 80 5.86 -4.58 -8.58
N GLY A 81 4.58 -4.27 -8.68
CA GLY A 81 4.14 -2.92 -9.06
C GLY A 81 4.56 -1.88 -8.02
N ASN A 82 4.65 -0.61 -8.41
CA ASN A 82 5.05 0.48 -7.53
C ASN A 82 4.18 0.55 -6.26
N MET A 83 2.88 0.24 -6.37
CA MET A 83 1.97 0.26 -5.24
C MET A 83 2.29 -0.84 -4.22
N GLU A 84 2.58 -2.05 -4.70
CA GLU A 84 2.94 -3.17 -3.84
C GLU A 84 4.28 -2.91 -3.13
N ILE A 85 5.27 -2.33 -3.84
CA ILE A 85 6.56 -1.92 -3.26
C ILE A 85 6.33 -0.88 -2.16
N ALA A 86 5.52 0.14 -2.42
CA ALA A 86 5.23 1.20 -1.46
C ALA A 86 4.53 0.66 -0.20
N LEU A 87 3.54 -0.23 -0.35
CA LEU A 87 2.86 -0.86 0.78
C LEU A 87 3.81 -1.74 1.60
N ASN A 88 4.67 -2.51 0.94
CA ASN A 88 5.71 -3.29 1.61
C ASN A 88 6.71 -2.42 2.37
N ALA A 89 7.05 -1.24 1.85
CA ALA A 89 7.90 -0.26 2.53
C ALA A 89 7.25 0.26 3.81
N LEU A 90 5.97 0.66 3.74
CA LEU A 90 5.22 1.14 4.91
C LEU A 90 5.03 0.04 5.97
N TYR A 91 4.75 -1.20 5.53
CA TYR A 91 4.70 -2.34 6.44
C TYR A 91 6.06 -2.61 7.10
N SER A 92 7.14 -2.54 6.35
CA SER A 92 8.51 -2.68 6.88
C SER A 92 8.83 -1.59 7.91
N GLN A 93 8.43 -0.35 7.64
CA GLN A 93 8.57 0.75 8.62
C GLN A 93 7.80 0.45 9.92
N LEU A 94 6.58 -0.07 9.82
CA LEU A 94 5.78 -0.45 10.99
C LEU A 94 6.48 -1.56 11.79
N LEU A 95 6.97 -2.61 11.13
CA LEU A 95 7.70 -3.70 11.77
C LEU A 95 8.94 -3.19 12.52
N LEU A 96 9.73 -2.31 11.91
CA LEU A 96 10.92 -1.73 12.54
C LEU A 96 10.56 -0.92 13.80
N ARG A 97 9.46 -0.16 13.75
CA ARG A 97 8.93 0.57 14.92
C ARG A 97 8.49 -0.37 16.04
N LEU A 98 7.76 -1.45 15.71
CA LEU A 98 7.34 -2.45 16.69
C LEU A 98 8.53 -3.17 17.34
N GLN A 99 9.63 -3.32 16.60
CA GLN A 99 10.90 -3.86 17.11
C GLN A 99 11.73 -2.83 17.90
N ASN A 100 11.25 -1.60 18.10
CA ASN A 100 12.00 -0.49 18.71
C ASN A 100 13.38 -0.26 18.07
N LYS A 101 13.51 -0.48 16.77
CA LYS A 101 14.75 -0.19 16.04
C LYS A 101 14.82 1.28 15.71
N GLU A 102 15.93 1.92 16.06
CA GLU A 102 16.20 3.28 15.62
C GLU A 102 16.45 3.31 14.10
N LEU A 103 15.77 4.24 13.44
CA LEU A 103 15.95 4.50 12.01
C LEU A 103 16.93 5.66 11.85
N THR A 104 17.83 5.56 10.87
CA THR A 104 18.66 6.70 10.47
C THR A 104 17.80 7.81 9.87
N GLU A 105 18.30 9.04 9.84
CA GLU A 105 17.56 10.18 9.27
C GLU A 105 17.29 9.98 7.77
N GLU A 106 18.22 9.37 7.04
CA GLU A 106 18.04 9.02 5.63
C GLU A 106 16.90 8.02 5.44
N THR A 107 16.84 7.00 6.31
CA THR A 107 15.78 5.98 6.28
C THR A 107 14.42 6.58 6.64
N LYS A 108 14.37 7.48 7.62
CA LYS A 108 13.15 8.22 7.97
C LYS A 108 12.69 9.10 6.82
N HIS A 109 13.61 9.78 6.15
CA HIS A 109 13.31 10.60 4.99
C HIS A 109 12.74 9.76 3.83
N ALA A 110 13.40 8.64 3.50
CA ALA A 110 12.92 7.72 2.47
C ALA A 110 11.49 7.26 2.76
N PHE A 111 11.21 6.77 3.96
CA PHE A 111 9.84 6.38 4.34
C PHE A 111 8.85 7.55 4.33
N SER A 112 9.27 8.76 4.67
CA SER A 112 8.43 9.96 4.64
C SER A 112 7.97 10.29 3.21
N THR A 113 8.85 10.19 2.22
CA THR A 113 8.47 10.42 0.81
C THR A 113 7.42 9.41 0.34
N ILE A 114 7.64 8.12 0.60
CA ILE A 114 6.72 7.03 0.26
C ILE A 114 5.38 7.21 0.98
N SER A 115 5.40 7.54 2.27
CA SER A 115 4.18 7.73 3.07
C SER A 115 3.35 8.91 2.57
N LYS A 116 3.98 10.03 2.20
CA LYS A 116 3.27 11.19 1.65
C LYS A 116 2.64 10.88 0.30
N PHE A 117 3.38 10.20 -0.58
CA PHE A 117 2.88 9.74 -1.87
C PHE A 117 1.63 8.85 -1.70
N ILE A 118 1.72 7.82 -0.86
CA ILE A 118 0.60 6.90 -0.60
C ILE A 118 -0.58 7.59 0.07
N ALA A 119 -0.35 8.58 0.93
CA ALA A 119 -1.42 9.34 1.55
C ALA A 119 -2.27 10.09 0.52
N VAL A 120 -1.63 10.73 -0.47
CA VAL A 120 -2.35 11.45 -1.54
C VAL A 120 -3.06 10.46 -2.47
N LEU A 121 -2.40 9.37 -2.86
CA LEU A 121 -3.03 8.33 -3.67
C LEU A 121 -4.26 7.73 -2.97
N SER A 122 -4.15 7.42 -1.68
CA SER A 122 -5.26 6.85 -0.89
C SER A 122 -6.45 7.80 -0.82
N LYS A 123 -6.19 9.11 -0.68
CA LYS A 123 -7.24 10.12 -0.71
C LYS A 123 -7.97 10.14 -2.06
N LYS A 124 -7.21 10.21 -3.16
CA LYS A 124 -7.78 10.19 -4.52
C LYS A 124 -8.55 8.91 -4.81
N PHE A 125 -8.06 7.77 -4.33
CA PHE A 125 -8.74 6.47 -4.45
C PHE A 125 -10.10 6.50 -3.75
N HIS A 126 -10.16 7.05 -2.53
CA HIS A 126 -11.42 7.23 -1.83
C HIS A 126 -12.38 8.22 -2.52
N ASP A 127 -11.84 9.33 -3.05
CA ASP A 127 -12.61 10.31 -3.81
C ASP A 127 -13.21 9.68 -5.08
N MET A 128 -12.47 8.80 -5.77
CA MET A 128 -12.95 7.98 -6.88
C MET A 128 -14.05 7.00 -6.46
N GLU A 129 -13.85 6.21 -5.39
CA GLU A 129 -14.84 5.22 -4.94
C GLU A 129 -16.15 5.85 -4.45
N SER A 130 -16.08 7.08 -3.93
CA SER A 130 -17.25 7.83 -3.47
C SER A 130 -18.00 8.56 -4.58
N GLY A 131 -17.55 8.45 -5.84
CA GLY A 131 -18.15 9.14 -6.99
C GLY A 131 -17.88 10.65 -7.02
N ASN A 132 -16.89 11.13 -6.26
CA ASN A 132 -16.48 12.53 -6.26
C ASN A 132 -15.42 12.84 -7.36
N MET A 133 -15.04 11.85 -8.16
CA MET A 133 -14.18 12.00 -9.33
C MET A 133 -14.81 11.27 -10.52
N ASP A 134 -15.21 12.04 -11.53
CA ASP A 134 -15.62 11.52 -12.83
C ASP A 134 -14.37 11.37 -13.71
N PHE A 135 -14.12 10.15 -14.16
CA PHE A 135 -13.18 9.89 -15.27
C PHE A 135 -13.95 10.15 -16.56
N GLN A 136 -13.65 11.26 -17.25
CA GLN A 136 -14.14 11.50 -18.62
C GLN A 136 -13.25 10.79 -19.64
#